data_AF-A0AAE3S874-F1
#
_entry.id   AF-A0AAE3S874-F1
#
_cell.length_a   1.000
_cell.length_b   1.000
_cell.length_c   1.000
_cell.angle_alpha   90.00
_cell.angle_beta   90.00
_cell.angle_gamma   90.00
#
_symmetry.space_group_name_H-M   'P 1'
#
loop_
_entity.id
_entity.type
_entity.pdbx_description
1 polymer ?
#
loop_
_entity_poly.entity_id
_entity_poly.type
_entity_poly.pdbx_seq_one_letter_code
_entity_poly.pdbx_strand_id
1 'polypeptide(L)'
;MIPNLYPADELAFIRAHKKRLDDREAEIKRGYLTGQLNPVGYEATVEVKVAKHRVLLKDRLPNAIKDDPQYWEDREVRSVVLRKIGNRGLTTIPYGARANPM
;
A
#
# COMPACT_ATOMS: atom_id res chain seq x y z
N MET A 1 -7.60 -0.06 -22.26
CA MET A 1 -6.83 -1.32 -22.30
C MET A 1 -5.66 -1.12 -23.23
N ILE A 2 -4.43 -1.35 -22.76
CA ILE A 2 -3.27 -1.41 -23.66
C ILE A 2 -3.40 -2.77 -24.39
N PRO A 3 -3.61 -2.81 -25.71
CA PRO A 3 -3.77 -4.08 -26.41
C PRO A 3 -2.45 -4.89 -26.32
N ASN A 4 -2.55 -6.20 -26.05
CA ASN A 4 -1.45 -7.19 -26.05
C ASN A 4 -0.53 -7.28 -24.81
N LEU A 5 -0.93 -6.81 -23.63
CA LEU A 5 -0.17 -7.03 -22.39
C LEU A 5 -0.82 -8.15 -21.54
N TYR A 6 -0.03 -9.07 -20.98
CA TYR A 6 -0.56 -10.05 -20.02
C TYR A 6 -1.11 -9.30 -18.78
N PRO A 7 -2.24 -9.72 -18.17
CA PRO A 7 -2.82 -9.00 -17.02
C PRO A 7 -1.84 -8.80 -15.84
N ALA A 8 -0.90 -9.73 -15.63
CA ALA A 8 0.14 -9.60 -14.62
C ALA A 8 1.16 -8.48 -14.95
N ASP A 9 1.52 -8.34 -16.23
CA ASP A 9 2.41 -7.29 -16.72
C ASP A 9 1.69 -5.93 -16.71
N GLU A 10 0.40 -5.90 -17.05
CA GLU A 10 -0.45 -4.71 -16.92
C GLU A 10 -0.55 -4.24 -15.47
N LEU A 11 -0.78 -5.18 -14.54
CA LEU A 11 -0.78 -4.87 -13.11
C LEU A 11 0.57 -4.34 -12.64
N ALA A 12 1.68 -4.90 -13.13
CA ALA A 12 3.02 -4.41 -12.82
C ALA A 12 3.24 -2.98 -13.34
N PHE A 13 2.80 -2.71 -14.57
CA PHE A 13 2.85 -1.38 -15.17
C PHE A 13 2.04 -0.37 -14.36
N ILE A 14 0.80 -0.70 -14.00
CA ILE A 14 -0.07 0.17 -13.18
C ILE A 14 0.57 0.45 -11.82
N ARG A 15 1.07 -0.57 -11.12
CA ARG A 15 1.71 -0.37 -9.81
C ARG A 15 2.97 0.49 -9.89
N ALA A 16 3.75 0.36 -10.97
CA ALA A 16 4.90 1.23 -11.19
C ALA A 16 4.50 2.69 -11.42
N HIS A 17 3.40 2.94 -12.14
CA HIS A 17 2.86 4.29 -12.33
C HIS A 17 2.34 4.89 -11.03
N LYS A 18 1.53 4.12 -10.29
CA LYS A 18 1.03 4.53 -8.97
C LYS A 18 2.19 4.90 -8.05
N LYS A 19 3.22 4.05 -7.96
CA LYS A 19 4.38 4.33 -7.13
C LYS A 19 5.05 5.67 -7.47
N ARG A 20 5.25 5.97 -8.76
CA ARG A 20 5.84 7.25 -9.17
C ARG A 20 4.99 8.46 -8.77
N LEU A 21 3.67 8.34 -8.91
CA LEU A 21 2.75 9.39 -8.49
C LEU A 21 2.74 9.54 -6.96
N ASP A 22 2.71 8.44 -6.23
CA ASP A 22 2.77 8.41 -4.77
C ASP A 22 4.08 9.03 -4.24
N ASP A 23 5.22 8.71 -4.88
CA ASP A 23 6.54 9.25 -4.54
C ASP A 23 6.57 10.78 -4.74
N ARG A 24 6.03 11.25 -5.87
CA ARG A 24 5.95 12.69 -6.18
C ARG A 24 4.99 13.43 -5.26
N GLU A 25 3.84 12.84 -4.98
CA GLU A 25 2.86 13.39 -4.04
C GLU A 25 3.48 13.51 -2.64
N ALA A 26 4.21 12.48 -2.19
CA ALA A 26 4.89 12.49 -0.90
C ALA A 26 5.96 13.59 -0.81
N GLU A 27 6.70 13.84 -1.88
CA GLU A 27 7.66 14.95 -1.95
C GLU A 27 6.98 16.31 -1.78
N ILE A 28 5.90 16.55 -2.52
CA ILE A 28 5.13 17.78 -2.45
C ILE A 28 4.51 17.97 -1.05
N LYS A 29 3.91 16.90 -0.50
CA LYS A 29 3.36 16.91 0.88
C LYS A 29 4.43 17.26 1.91
N ARG A 30 5.63 16.69 1.80
CA ARG A 30 6.75 17.05 2.69
C ARG A 30 7.07 18.55 2.59
N GLY A 31 7.16 19.09 1.38
CA GLY A 31 7.39 20.52 1.18
C GLY A 31 6.35 21.42 1.85
N TYR A 32 5.07 21.03 1.82
CA TYR A 32 4.00 21.75 2.54
C TYR A 32 4.12 21.61 4.05
N LEU A 33 4.40 20.41 4.56
CA LEU A 33 4.56 20.16 6.00
C LEU A 33 5.76 20.90 6.59
N THR A 34 6.84 21.10 5.81
CA THR A 34 8.01 21.87 6.22
C THR A 34 7.86 23.38 5.98
N GLY A 35 6.75 23.83 5.40
CA GLY A 35 6.51 25.25 5.08
C GLY A 35 7.37 25.82 3.95
N GLN A 36 7.94 24.96 3.09
CA GLN A 36 8.85 25.36 2.00
C GLN A 36 8.12 25.69 0.69
N LEU A 37 6.85 25.33 0.57
CA LEU A 37 6.04 25.51 -0.64
C LEU A 37 4.90 26.52 -0.42
N ASN A 38 4.57 27.28 -1.45
CA ASN A 38 3.41 28.18 -1.44
C ASN A 38 2.09 27.38 -1.43
N PRO A 39 1.23 27.53 -0.42
CA PRO A 39 -0.03 26.78 -0.32
C PRO A 39 -1.10 27.25 -1.30
N VAL A 40 -0.90 28.35 -2.03
CA VAL A 40 -1.89 28.88 -2.98
C VAL A 40 -1.42 28.66 -4.42
N GLY A 41 -2.23 27.93 -5.20
CA GLY A 41 -2.09 27.80 -6.65
C GLY A 41 -3.23 28.49 -7.40
N TYR A 42 -3.25 28.36 -8.72
CA TYR A 42 -4.27 28.97 -9.58
C TYR A 42 -5.66 28.33 -9.42
N GLU A 43 -5.72 27.01 -9.22
CA GLU A 43 -6.97 26.25 -9.16
C GLU A 43 -7.25 25.62 -7.77
N ALA A 44 -6.26 25.62 -6.88
CA ALA A 44 -6.35 24.93 -5.59
C ALA A 44 -5.53 25.63 -4.50
N THR A 45 -5.94 25.42 -3.25
CA THR A 45 -5.20 25.84 -2.06
C THR A 45 -4.98 24.65 -1.12
N VAL A 46 -3.88 24.67 -0.36
CA VAL A 46 -3.46 23.61 0.55
C VAL A 46 -3.55 24.10 2.00
N GLU A 47 -4.28 23.36 2.83
CA GLU A 47 -4.40 23.60 4.27
C GLU A 47 -3.76 22.45 5.05
N VAL A 48 -2.81 22.75 5.94
CA VAL A 48 -2.17 21.74 6.81
C VAL A 48 -2.97 21.60 8.11
N LYS A 49 -3.73 20.53 8.22
CA LYS A 49 -4.50 20.20 9.44
C LYS A 49 -3.68 19.31 10.37
N VAL A 50 -3.54 19.73 11.61
CA VAL A 50 -2.87 18.94 12.67
C VAL A 50 -3.92 18.33 13.59
N ALA A 51 -4.06 17.00 13.55
CA ALA A 51 -4.94 16.26 14.44
C ALA A 51 -4.13 15.40 15.41
N LYS A 52 -4.43 15.49 16.70
CA LYS A 52 -3.87 14.60 17.72
C LYS A 52 -4.84 13.45 17.96
N HIS A 53 -4.36 12.22 17.80
CA HIS A 53 -5.12 11.02 18.13
C HIS A 53 -4.39 10.22 19.22
N ARG A 54 -5.16 9.56 20.07
CA ARG A 54 -4.61 8.64 21.07
C ARG A 54 -4.27 7.33 20.34
N VAL A 55 -3.01 6.90 20.44
CA VAL A 55 -2.57 5.62 19.89
C VAL A 55 -2.50 4.61 21.03
N LEU A 56 -3.10 3.44 20.83
CA LEU A 56 -2.96 2.32 21.76
C LEU A 56 -1.54 1.78 21.68
N LEU A 57 -0.77 1.94 22.76
CA LEU A 57 0.57 1.38 22.89
C LEU A 57 0.47 -0.11 23.23
N LYS A 58 0.24 -0.94 22.20
CA LYS A 58 0.07 -2.39 22.35
C LYS A 58 1.17 -3.04 23.17
N ASP A 59 2.42 -2.61 23.01
CA ASP A 59 3.57 -3.16 23.76
C ASP A 59 3.47 -2.96 25.27
N ARG A 60 2.76 -1.91 25.71
CA ARG A 60 2.55 -1.60 27.14
C ARG A 60 1.30 -2.27 27.73
N LEU A 61 0.54 -3.02 26.93
CA LEU A 61 -0.58 -3.79 27.45
C LEU A 61 -0.06 -4.91 28.36
N PRO A 62 -0.77 -5.20 29.48
CA PRO A 62 -0.51 -6.38 30.29
C PRO A 62 -0.60 -7.65 29.43
N ASN A 63 0.28 -8.63 29.72
CA ASN A 63 0.27 -9.91 29.02
C ASN A 63 -1.08 -10.64 29.16
N ALA A 64 -1.76 -10.45 30.30
CA ALA A 64 -3.12 -10.99 30.53
C ALA A 64 -4.17 -10.54 29.50
N ILE A 65 -3.98 -9.43 28.78
CA ILE A 65 -4.88 -8.96 27.71
C ILE A 65 -4.34 -9.38 26.33
N LYS A 66 -3.00 -9.40 26.17
CA LYS A 66 -2.36 -9.79 24.91
C LYS A 66 -2.49 -11.27 24.60
N ASP A 67 -2.45 -12.12 25.62
CA ASP A 67 -2.47 -13.57 25.46
C ASP A 67 -3.90 -14.13 25.51
N ASP A 68 -4.87 -13.28 25.83
CA ASP A 68 -6.26 -13.67 25.96
C ASP A 68 -6.96 -13.72 24.59
N PRO A 69 -7.37 -14.91 24.10
CA PRO A 69 -7.99 -15.07 22.80
C PRO A 69 -9.31 -14.30 22.65
N GLN A 70 -9.99 -13.92 23.74
CA GLN A 70 -11.26 -13.20 23.67
C GLN A 70 -11.14 -11.79 23.05
N TYR A 71 -9.93 -11.23 23.06
CA TYR A 71 -9.63 -9.91 22.50
C TYR A 71 -9.01 -9.96 21.11
N TRP A 72 -8.92 -11.15 20.49
CA TRP A 72 -8.39 -11.33 19.15
C TRP A 72 -9.43 -11.89 18.19
N GLU A 73 -9.39 -11.38 16.96
CA GLU A 73 -10.22 -11.84 15.85
C GLU A 73 -9.30 -12.35 14.75
N ASP A 74 -9.56 -13.57 14.29
CA ASP A 74 -8.86 -14.15 13.15
C ASP A 74 -9.42 -13.55 11.85
N ARG A 75 -8.64 -12.67 11.22
CA ARG A 75 -8.99 -12.05 9.95
C ARG A 75 -8.09 -12.54 8.83
N GLU A 76 -8.67 -13.26 7.86
CA GLU A 76 -7.95 -13.63 6.64
C GLU A 76 -7.84 -12.42 5.71
N VAL A 77 -6.60 -12.02 5.38
CA VAL A 77 -6.32 -10.94 4.42
C VAL A 77 -5.62 -11.53 3.20
N ARG A 78 -6.31 -11.50 2.05
CA ARG A 78 -5.73 -11.91 0.76
C ARG A 78 -5.09 -10.71 0.09
N SER A 79 -3.81 -10.83 -0.24
CA SER A 79 -3.05 -9.78 -0.93
C SER A 79 -2.42 -10.31 -2.21
N VAL A 80 -2.47 -9.50 -3.27
CA VAL A 80 -1.85 -9.83 -4.55
C VAL A 80 -0.39 -9.35 -4.54
N VAL A 81 0.55 -10.30 -4.55
CA VAL A 81 1.99 -10.03 -4.58
C VAL A 81 2.52 -10.20 -6.00
N LEU A 82 3.15 -9.15 -6.53
CA LEU A 82 3.87 -9.24 -7.80
C LEU A 82 5.27 -9.79 -7.55
N ARG A 83 5.70 -10.75 -8.37
CA ARG A 83 7.08 -11.23 -8.42
C ARG A 83 7.60 -11.05 -9.85
N LYS A 84 8.81 -10.51 -9.98
CA LYS A 84 9.48 -10.42 -11.28
C LYS A 84 9.88 -11.83 -11.70
N ILE A 85 9.40 -12.28 -12.85
CA ILE A 85 9.86 -13.53 -13.45
C ILE A 85 11.26 -13.23 -14.01
N GLY A 86 12.27 -14.02 -13.62
CA GLY A 86 13.61 -13.99 -14.22
C GLY A 86 13.59 -14.47 -15.68
N ASN A 87 14.75 -14.79 -16.26
CA ASN A 87 14.82 -15.32 -17.63
C ASN A 87 13.76 -16.42 -17.84
N ARG A 88 12.85 -16.21 -18.81
CA ARG A 88 11.71 -17.10 -19.09
C ARG A 88 12.23 -18.54 -19.26
N GLY A 89 11.99 -19.41 -18.28
CA GLY A 89 12.38 -20.81 -18.39
C GLY A 89 12.20 -21.64 -17.12
N LEU A 90 12.34 -21.06 -15.94
CA LEU A 90 12.29 -21.84 -14.68
C LEU A 90 11.61 -21.02 -13.58
N THR A 91 10.29 -21.02 -13.53
CA THR A 91 9.62 -20.66 -12.27
C THR A 91 8.35 -21.47 -12.12
N THR A 92 8.42 -22.44 -11.20
CA THR A 92 7.30 -23.20 -10.69
C THR A 92 6.24 -22.22 -10.19
N ILE A 93 5.04 -22.26 -10.77
CA ILE A 93 3.89 -21.52 -10.24
C ILE A 93 3.68 -22.02 -8.80
N PRO A 94 3.71 -21.15 -7.77
CA PRO A 94 3.49 -21.60 -6.41
C PRO A 94 2.10 -22.22 -6.29
N TYR A 95 2.03 -23.40 -5.68
CA TYR A 95 0.88 -24.33 -5.65
C TYR A 95 -0.44 -23.73 -5.10
N GLY A 96 -0.45 -22.50 -4.57
CA GLY A 96 -1.64 -21.79 -4.10
C GLY A 96 -2.21 -20.72 -5.04
N ALA A 97 -1.63 -20.51 -6.23
CA ALA A 97 -2.08 -19.47 -7.18
C ALA A 97 -3.16 -19.96 -8.17
N ARG A 98 -3.80 -21.11 -7.91
CA ARG A 98 -4.97 -21.51 -8.69
C ARG A 98 -6.16 -20.65 -8.26
N ALA A 99 -6.60 -19.77 -9.15
CA ALA A 99 -7.90 -19.13 -9.02
C ALA A 99 -8.95 -20.24 -8.89
N ASN A 100 -9.85 -20.11 -7.90
CA ASN A 100 -11.05 -20.95 -7.85
C ASN A 100 -11.79 -20.77 -9.18
N PRO A 101 -12.05 -21.84 -9.94
CA PRO A 101 -13.00 -21.74 -11.04
C PRO A 101 -14.36 -21.39 -10.43
N MET A 102 -14.94 -20.27 -10.86
CA MET A 102 -16.40 -20.11 -10.79
C MET A 102 -17.05 -21.13 -11.71
#